data_AF-A0A7C3E3A5-F1
#
_entry.id   AF-A0A7C3E3A5-F1
#
_cell.length_a   1.000
_cell.length_b   1.000
_cell.length_c   1.000
_cell.angle_alpha   90.00
_cell.angle_beta   90.00
_cell.angle_gamma   90.00
#
_symmetry.space_group_name_H-M   'P 1'
#
loop_
_entity.id
_entity.type
_entity.pdbx_description
1 polymer ?
#
loop_
_entity_poly.entity_id
_entity_poly.type
_entity_poly.pdbx_seq_one_letter_code
_entity_poly.pdbx_strand_id
1 'polypeptide(L)'
;TTADLLALRSDAYEVSDGGQIRLAPERNGCPPVIQLSGEYKLVDGIERLGTPSLIACDSLTVNGPFCFSEGVKFVGNVTVSTSGGETRTLPAQVYQDESVTA
;
A
#
# COMPACT_ATOMS: atom_id res chain seq x y z
N THR A 1 9.44 -6.21 -7.02
CA THR A 1 8.09 -6.80 -7.22
C THR A 1 7.11 -5.67 -7.48
N THR A 2 5.91 -5.94 -7.99
CA THR A 2 4.88 -4.91 -8.22
C THR A 2 4.56 -4.12 -6.93
N ALA A 3 4.74 -4.74 -5.76
CA ALA A 3 4.76 -4.12 -4.44
C ALA A 3 5.73 -2.93 -4.29
N ASP A 4 6.98 -3.08 -4.72
CA ASP A 4 7.99 -2.00 -4.66
C ASP A 4 7.61 -0.83 -5.59
N LEU A 5 7.00 -1.14 -6.75
CA LEU A 5 6.49 -0.10 -7.66
C LEU A 5 5.36 0.70 -7.03
N LEU A 6 4.46 0.05 -6.29
CA LEU A 6 3.40 0.74 -5.54
C LEU A 6 4.01 1.64 -4.45
N ALA A 7 5.01 1.15 -3.73
CA ALA A 7 5.73 1.91 -2.72
C ALA A 7 6.33 3.19 -3.31
N LEU A 8 7.06 3.06 -4.42
CA LEU A 8 7.72 4.16 -5.12
C LEU A 8 6.75 5.16 -5.75
N ARG A 9 5.54 4.70 -6.11
CA ARG A 9 4.45 5.55 -6.63
C ARG A 9 3.67 6.26 -5.52
N SER A 10 3.82 5.84 -4.27
CA SER A 10 3.12 6.40 -3.11
C SER A 10 3.97 7.44 -2.37
N ASP A 11 3.36 8.19 -1.45
CA ASP A 11 4.02 9.19 -0.58
C ASP A 11 5.10 8.62 0.37
N ALA A 12 5.41 7.32 0.31
CA ALA A 12 6.51 6.73 1.07
C ALA A 12 7.89 7.15 0.54
N TYR A 13 7.95 7.59 -0.71
CA TYR A 13 9.17 8.08 -1.33
C TYR A 13 8.97 9.50 -1.85
N GLU A 14 9.87 10.39 -1.47
CA GLU A 14 9.91 11.75 -1.97
C GLU A 14 10.92 11.87 -3.10
N VAL A 15 10.50 12.56 -4.16
CA VAL A 15 11.40 12.95 -5.25
C VAL A 15 12.12 14.21 -4.80
N SER A 16 13.42 14.09 -4.53
CA SER A 16 14.27 15.25 -4.24
C SER A 16 14.45 16.11 -5.50
N ASP A 17 14.81 17.39 -5.31
CA ASP A 17 15.03 18.39 -6.37
C ASP A 17 15.99 17.90 -7.50
N GLY A 18 16.93 17.01 -7.17
CA GLY A 18 17.85 16.37 -8.12
C GLY A 18 17.29 15.15 -8.88
N GLY A 19 15.98 14.88 -8.81
CA GLY A 19 15.35 13.70 -9.42
C GLY A 19 15.69 12.36 -8.74
N GLN A 20 16.31 12.41 -7.56
CA GLN A 20 16.57 11.23 -6.74
C GLN A 20 15.36 10.89 -5.88
N ILE A 21 14.92 9.65 -5.98
CA ILE A 21 13.88 9.10 -5.12
C ILE A 21 14.52 8.73 -3.78
N ARG A 22 14.10 9.38 -2.69
CA ARG A 22 14.55 9.06 -1.33
C ARG A 22 13.39 8.59 -0.49
N LEU A 23 13.68 7.69 0.44
CA LEU A 23 12.73 7.30 1.46
C LEU A 23 12.35 8.53 2.29
N ALA A 24 11.06 8.70 2.58
CA ALA A 24 10.57 9.81 3.39
C ALA A 24 11.31 9.86 4.74
N PRO A 25 11.70 11.05 5.24
CA PRO A 25 12.43 11.20 6.51
C PRO A 25 11.62 10.68 7.69
N GLU A 26 10.29 10.69 7.59
CA GLU A 26 9.36 10.11 8.58
C GLU A 26 9.63 8.62 8.83
N ARG A 27 10.17 7.90 7.84
CA ARG A 27 10.42 6.46 7.92
C ARG A 27 11.74 6.09 8.60
N ASN A 28 12.59 7.06 8.96
CA ASN A 28 13.89 6.82 9.61
C ASN A 28 14.77 5.74 8.92
N GLY A 29 14.65 5.59 7.59
CA GLY A 29 15.41 4.58 6.85
C GLY A 29 14.80 3.17 6.81
N CYS A 30 13.57 2.99 7.32
CA CYS A 30 12.85 1.71 7.28
C CYS A 30 11.89 1.67 6.07
N PRO A 31 12.20 0.95 4.98
CA PRO A 31 11.33 0.86 3.80
C PRO A 31 10.00 0.11 4.10
N PRO A 32 8.90 0.43 3.40
CA PRO A 32 7.62 -0.25 3.62
C PRO A 32 7.70 -1.68 3.10
N VAL A 33 7.33 -2.62 3.95
CA VAL A 33 7.22 -4.03 3.56
C VAL A 33 5.83 -4.27 3.00
N ILE A 34 5.70 -4.26 1.69
CA ILE A 34 4.41 -4.50 1.02
C ILE A 34 4.37 -5.95 0.51
N GLN A 35 3.43 -6.72 1.05
CA GLN A 35 3.17 -8.11 0.70
C GLN A 35 1.82 -8.18 -0.02
N LEU A 36 1.87 -8.43 -1.32
CA LEU A 36 0.67 -8.59 -2.15
C LEU A 36 0.47 -10.07 -2.47
N SER A 37 -0.76 -10.57 -2.37
CA SER A 37 -1.10 -11.93 -2.82
C SER A 37 -0.92 -12.10 -4.33
N GLY A 38 -0.79 -13.36 -4.77
CA GLY A 38 -0.42 -13.72 -6.14
C GLY A 38 -1.32 -13.14 -7.23
N GLU A 39 -2.55 -12.76 -6.90
CA GLU A 39 -3.51 -12.10 -7.80
C GLU A 39 -3.05 -10.68 -8.23
N TYR A 40 -2.26 -10.01 -7.38
CA TYR A 40 -1.67 -8.69 -7.63
C TYR A 40 -0.25 -8.73 -8.16
N LYS A 41 0.21 -9.92 -8.54
CA LYS A 41 1.53 -10.09 -9.15
C LYS A 41 1.61 -9.42 -10.53
N LEU A 42 0.45 -9.12 -11.14
CA LEU A 42 0.33 -8.38 -12.39
C LEU A 42 0.16 -6.87 -12.14
N VAL A 43 0.77 -6.06 -13.00
CA VAL A 43 0.71 -4.59 -12.95
C VAL A 43 -0.73 -4.08 -13.04
N ASP A 44 -1.57 -4.75 -13.83
CA ASP A 44 -2.99 -4.42 -14.00
C ASP A 44 -3.78 -4.48 -12.68
N GLY A 45 -3.45 -5.47 -11.83
CA GLY A 45 -4.05 -5.59 -10.50
C GLY A 45 -3.68 -4.43 -9.58
N ILE A 46 -2.48 -3.88 -9.71
CA ILE A 46 -2.03 -2.73 -8.91
C ILE A 46 -2.70 -1.43 -9.36
N GLU A 47 -2.88 -1.24 -10.66
CA GLU A 47 -3.61 -0.09 -11.20
C GLU A 47 -5.05 -0.06 -10.68
N ARG A 48 -5.70 -1.25 -10.57
CA ARG A 48 -7.03 -1.38 -9.96
C ARG A 48 -7.05 -1.22 -8.44
N LEU A 49 -5.91 -1.45 -7.78
CA LEU A 49 -5.77 -1.32 -6.33
C LEU A 49 -5.71 0.15 -5.89
N GLY A 50 -5.26 1.07 -6.75
CA GLY A 50 -5.09 2.48 -6.41
C GLY A 50 -3.79 2.77 -5.66
N THR A 51 -3.49 4.05 -5.44
CA THR A 51 -2.27 4.53 -4.78
C THR A 51 -2.60 5.05 -3.37
N PRO A 52 -2.45 4.23 -2.31
CA PRO A 52 -2.69 4.67 -0.94
C PRO A 52 -1.48 5.42 -0.39
N SER A 53 -1.68 6.21 0.67
CA SER A 53 -0.55 6.81 1.39
C SER A 53 0.12 5.74 2.26
N LEU A 54 1.40 5.47 1.99
CA LEU A 54 2.22 4.49 2.70
C LEU A 54 3.33 5.12 3.55
N ILE A 55 3.31 6.45 3.72
CA ILE A 55 4.39 7.20 4.39
C ILE A 55 4.68 6.70 5.81
N ALA A 56 3.65 6.34 6.56
CA ALA A 56 3.76 5.82 7.92
C ALA A 56 3.50 4.31 8.02
N CYS A 57 3.42 3.59 6.89
CA CYS A 57 3.15 2.16 6.85
C CYS A 57 4.45 1.37 6.97
N ASP A 58 4.58 0.52 7.99
CA ASP A 58 5.73 -0.35 8.20
C ASP A 58 5.58 -1.65 7.40
N SER A 59 4.42 -2.29 7.52
CA SER A 59 4.07 -3.48 6.72
C SER A 59 2.63 -3.43 6.22
N LEU A 60 2.42 -3.77 4.95
CA LEU A 60 1.10 -3.87 4.32
C LEU A 60 0.94 -5.25 3.68
N THR A 61 0.03 -6.05 4.21
CA THR A 61 -0.28 -7.37 3.64
C THR A 61 -1.66 -7.37 3.02
N VAL A 62 -1.79 -7.67 1.72
CA VAL A 62 -3.05 -7.66 0.97
C VAL A 62 -3.37 -9.05 0.44
N ASN A 63 -4.43 -9.67 0.96
CA ASN A 63 -4.89 -11.00 0.59
C ASN A 63 -6.28 -10.97 -0.07
N GLY A 64 -6.33 -11.25 -1.37
CA GLY A 64 -7.55 -11.27 -2.15
C GLY A 64 -7.93 -9.89 -2.72
N PRO A 65 -8.96 -9.81 -3.56
CA PRO A 65 -9.22 -8.63 -4.36
C PRO A 65 -9.73 -7.42 -3.54
N PHE A 66 -8.87 -6.43 -3.33
CA PHE A 66 -9.13 -5.09 -2.80
C PHE A 66 -8.99 -3.96 -3.85
N CYS A 67 -9.67 -2.86 -3.58
CA CYS A 67 -9.57 -1.58 -4.28
C CYS A 67 -9.44 -0.48 -3.22
N PHE A 68 -8.31 0.24 -3.17
CA PHE A 68 -8.12 1.37 -2.27
C PHE A 68 -8.66 2.64 -2.92
N SER A 69 -9.53 3.34 -2.19
CA SER A 69 -9.99 4.65 -2.62
C SER A 69 -8.87 5.69 -2.51
N GLU A 70 -8.94 6.74 -3.32
CA GLU A 70 -8.03 7.88 -3.22
C GLU A 70 -8.16 8.53 -1.83
N GLY A 71 -7.06 8.55 -1.06
CA GLY A 71 -7.03 9.06 0.32
C GLY A 71 -6.98 8.00 1.43
N VAL A 72 -6.90 6.71 1.09
CA VAL A 72 -6.56 5.66 2.08
C VAL A 72 -5.16 5.89 2.62
N LYS A 73 -4.99 5.81 3.95
CA LYS A 73 -3.68 5.93 4.61
C LYS A 73 -3.41 4.71 5.46
N PHE A 74 -2.24 4.10 5.28
CA PHE A 74 -1.79 2.98 6.11
C PHE A 74 -0.71 3.45 7.07
N VAL A 75 -0.85 3.07 8.33
CA VAL A 75 0.05 3.43 9.43
C VAL A 75 0.43 2.18 10.22
N GLY A 76 1.72 1.98 10.46
CA GLY A 76 2.23 0.80 11.15
C GLY A 76 2.01 -0.49 10.36
N ASN A 77 1.50 -1.53 11.01
CA ASN A 77 1.36 -2.87 10.45
C ASN A 77 -0.09 -3.18 10.07
N VAL A 78 -0.41 -3.10 8.78
CA VAL A 78 -1.79 -3.30 8.30
C VAL A 78 -1.90 -4.57 7.48
N THR A 79 -2.93 -5.36 7.78
CA THR A 79 -3.25 -6.57 7.01
C THR A 79 -4.67 -6.48 6.51
N VAL A 80 -4.88 -6.58 5.21
CA VAL A 80 -6.21 -6.63 4.60
C VAL A 80 -6.42 -8.00 3.97
N SER A 81 -7.51 -8.67 4.34
CA SER A 81 -7.83 -10.01 3.86
C SER A 81 -9.31 -10.10 3.49
N THR A 82 -9.63 -10.58 2.29
CA THR A 82 -11.02 -10.85 1.89
C THR A 82 -11.24 -12.35 1.79
N SER A 83 -12.36 -12.82 2.33
CA SER A 83 -12.80 -14.22 2.18
C SER A 83 -13.73 -14.41 0.98
N GLY A 84 -14.20 -13.31 0.38
CA GLY A 84 -15.02 -13.31 -0.82
C GLY A 84 -14.18 -13.16 -2.08
N GLY A 85 -14.54 -13.88 -3.15
CA GLY A 85 -13.97 -13.67 -4.49
C GLY A 85 -14.40 -12.37 -5.17
N GLU A 86 -15.07 -11.48 -4.43
CA GLU A 86 -15.56 -10.19 -4.91
C GLU A 86 -14.59 -9.09 -4.54
N THR A 87 -14.35 -8.14 -5.46
CA THR A 87 -13.47 -7.01 -5.19
C THR A 87 -14.07 -6.10 -4.12
N ARG A 88 -13.36 -5.94 -3.00
CA ARG A 88 -13.75 -5.10 -1.87
C ARG A 88 -13.09 -3.73 -1.96
N THR A 89 -13.91 -2.68 -1.95
CA THR A 89 -13.38 -1.31 -1.92
C THR A 89 -13.17 -0.86 -0.47
N LEU A 90 -11.95 -0.47 -0.14
CA LEU A 90 -11.63 0.15 1.14
C LEU A 90 -11.87 1.66 1.03
N PRO A 91 -12.71 2.23 1.91
CA PRO A 91 -12.94 3.67 1.94
C PRO A 91 -11.68 4.41 2.35
N ALA A 92 -11.58 5.67 1.91
CA ALA A 92 -10.49 6.59 2.26
C ALA A 92 -10.50 6.92 3.76
N GLN A 93 -9.88 6.04 4.54
CA GLN A 93 -9.67 6.20 5.98
C GLN A 93 -8.24 5.87 6.35
N VAL A 94 -7.89 6.19 7.60
CA VAL A 94 -6.60 5.86 8.19
C VAL A 94 -6.74 4.49 8.85
N TYR A 95 -5.98 3.51 8.37
CA TYR A 95 -5.86 2.19 8.98
C TYR A 95 -4.54 2.16 9.75
N GLN A 96 -4.60 1.94 11.06
CA GLN A 96 -3.42 1.98 11.92
C GLN A 96 -3.28 0.68 12.71
N ASP A 97 -2.18 -0.05 12.45
CA ASP A 97 -1.82 -1.29 13.15
C ASP A 97 -3.00 -2.28 13.29
N GLU A 98 -3.84 -2.36 12.25
CA GLU A 98 -5.08 -3.11 12.26
C GLU A 98 -5.15 -4.15 11.15
N SER A 99 -5.96 -5.17 11.39
CA SER A 99 -6.25 -6.21 10.41
C SER A 99 -7.69 -6.07 9.92
N VAL A 100 -7.85 -5.61 8.69
CA VAL A 100 -9.17 -5.43 8.06
C VAL A 100 -9.56 -6.72 7.37
N THR A 101 -10.70 -7.27 7.77
CA THR A 101 -11.31 -8.39 7.07
C THR A 101 -12.60 -7.92 6.43
N ALA A 102 -12.73 -8.11 5.11
CA ALA A 102 -13.89 -7.71 4.32
C ALA A 102 -14.57 -8.90 3.64
#